data_AF-Q65WE2-F1
#
_entry.id   AF-Q65WE2-F1
#
_cell.length_a   1.000
_cell.length_b   1.000
_cell.length_c   1.000
_cell.angle_alpha   90.00
_cell.angle_beta   90.00
_cell.angle_gamma   90.00
#
_symmetry.space_group_name_H-M   'P 1'
#
loop_
_entity.id
_entity.type
_entity.pdbx_description
1 polymer ?
#
loop_
_entity_poly.entity_id
_entity_poly.type
_entity_poly.pdbx_seq_one_letter_code
_entity_poly.pdbx_strand_id
1 'polypeptide(L)'
;MQQFLSAIHGGQFGQVINNYYAAPDCWQALSTNELHNAIKITKQKRQLAHRNKWKNPAVIGGMSCTLFAMVVWVGNLWYLFSDYSRLSTPNSIFSYIAGGLLLASLLCLYFAAPQIRREKIFIDRCNHVIDICEQLIHERKYD
;
A
#
# COMPACT_ATOMS: atom_id res chain seq x y z
N MET A 1 -4.89 25.67 16.29
CA MET A 1 -4.25 24.87 17.37
C MET A 1 -5.26 24.00 18.14
N GLN A 2 -6.38 24.53 18.64
CA GLN A 2 -7.39 23.71 19.36
C GLN A 2 -7.99 22.55 18.53
N GLN A 3 -8.25 22.76 17.23
CA GLN A 3 -8.73 21.69 16.32
C GLN A 3 -7.68 20.59 16.06
N PHE A 4 -6.38 20.93 16.14
CA PHE A 4 -5.29 19.98 15.96
C PHE A 4 -5.17 19.07 17.18
N LEU A 5 -5.18 19.67 18.39
CA LEU A 5 -5.14 18.92 19.65
C LEU A 5 -6.41 18.07 19.85
N SER A 6 -7.59 18.57 19.50
CA SER A 6 -8.82 17.78 19.58
C SER A 6 -8.85 16.63 18.57
N ALA A 7 -8.29 16.79 17.38
CA ALA A 7 -8.21 15.74 16.37
C ALA A 7 -7.14 14.67 16.70
N ILE A 8 -6.07 15.04 17.40
CA ILE A 8 -5.09 14.09 17.96
C ILE A 8 -5.74 13.22 19.05
N HIS A 9 -6.44 13.84 20.00
CA HIS A 9 -7.05 13.13 21.11
C HIS A 9 -8.37 12.42 20.73
N GLY A 10 -9.08 12.93 19.71
CA GLY A 10 -10.35 12.38 19.21
C GLY A 10 -10.22 11.20 18.23
N GLY A 11 -9.01 10.66 18.03
CA GLY A 11 -8.79 9.47 17.19
C GLY A 11 -8.79 9.71 15.68
N GLN A 12 -8.94 10.97 15.23
CA GLN A 12 -8.89 11.37 13.81
C GLN A 12 -7.46 11.67 13.33
N PHE A 13 -6.46 11.00 13.91
CA PHE A 13 -5.04 11.23 13.64
C PHE A 13 -4.67 11.08 12.14
N GLY A 14 -5.39 10.26 11.38
CA GLY A 14 -5.19 10.15 9.92
C GLY A 14 -5.54 11.43 9.15
N GLN A 15 -6.56 12.17 9.57
CA GLN A 15 -6.87 13.49 9.01
C GLN A 15 -5.88 14.55 9.47
N VAL A 16 -5.38 14.44 10.71
CA VAL A 16 -4.33 15.33 11.23
C VAL A 16 -3.07 15.22 10.38
N ILE A 17 -2.59 14.01 10.10
CA ILE A 17 -1.43 13.79 9.22
C ILE A 17 -1.71 14.37 7.83
N ASN A 18 -2.88 14.12 7.24
CA ASN A 18 -3.19 14.59 5.90
C ASN A 18 -3.26 16.12 5.77
N ASN A 19 -3.70 16.82 6.83
CA ASN A 19 -3.93 18.25 6.80
C ASN A 19 -2.73 19.06 7.35
N TYR A 20 -1.95 18.49 8.27
CA TYR A 20 -0.93 19.22 9.03
C TYR A 20 0.49 18.64 8.87
N TYR A 21 0.73 17.66 7.99
CA TYR A 21 2.09 17.14 7.76
C TYR A 21 3.08 18.21 7.29
N ALA A 22 2.60 19.25 6.59
CA ALA A 22 3.42 20.34 6.07
C ALA A 22 3.41 21.61 6.94
N ALA A 23 2.85 21.54 8.16
CA ALA A 23 2.71 22.69 9.06
C ALA A 23 3.59 22.50 10.32
N PRO A 24 4.91 22.79 10.25
CA PRO A 24 5.85 22.57 11.36
C PRO A 24 5.46 23.34 12.63
N ASP A 25 4.86 24.53 12.50
CA ASP A 25 4.39 25.38 13.61
C ASP A 25 3.38 24.66 14.52
N CYS A 26 2.57 23.76 13.96
CA CYS A 26 1.61 22.98 14.73
C CYS A 26 2.30 21.94 15.61
N TRP A 27 3.42 21.38 15.17
CA TRP A 27 4.19 20.36 15.86
C TRP A 27 5.13 20.96 16.92
N GLN A 28 5.62 22.19 16.69
CA GLN A 28 6.43 22.93 17.66
C GLN A 28 5.67 23.32 18.93
N ALA A 29 4.34 23.44 18.87
CA ALA A 29 3.52 23.79 20.03
C ALA A 29 3.29 22.64 21.03
N LEU A 30 3.61 21.39 20.67
CA LEU A 30 3.42 20.23 21.56
C LEU A 30 4.59 20.07 22.52
N SER A 31 4.33 19.51 23.70
CA SER A 31 5.35 19.08 24.65
C SER A 31 6.15 17.86 24.13
N THR A 32 7.33 17.59 24.70
CA THR A 32 8.16 16.42 24.33
C THR A 32 7.45 15.09 24.57
N ASN A 33 6.61 14.98 25.60
CA ASN A 33 5.81 13.79 25.88
C ASN A 33 4.70 13.58 24.84
N GLU A 34 4.06 14.66 24.41
CA GLU A 34 3.03 14.61 23.35
C GLU A 34 3.64 14.26 21.99
N LEU A 35 4.86 14.74 21.69
CA LEU A 35 5.59 14.35 20.48
C LEU A 35 5.92 12.85 20.47
N HIS A 36 6.35 12.27 21.60
CA HIS A 36 6.57 10.82 21.70
C HIS A 36 5.26 10.02 21.51
N ASN A 37 4.16 10.49 22.08
CA ASN A 37 2.84 9.87 21.88
C ASN A 37 2.39 9.97 20.42
N ALA A 38 2.59 11.12 19.77
CA ALA A 38 2.30 11.33 18.35
C ALA A 38 3.11 10.38 17.46
N ILE A 39 4.42 10.22 17.70
CA ILE A 39 5.27 9.25 16.99
C ILE A 39 4.73 7.83 17.17
N LYS A 40 4.38 7.43 18.39
CA LYS A 40 3.85 6.09 18.69
C LYS A 40 2.56 5.80 17.93
N ILE A 41 1.60 6.74 17.95
CA ILE A 41 0.32 6.63 17.23
C ILE A 41 0.57 6.58 15.72
N THR A 42 1.47 7.42 15.20
CA THR A 42 1.82 7.47 13.77
C THR A 42 2.43 6.15 13.31
N LYS A 43 3.35 5.57 14.08
CA LYS A 43 3.95 4.25 13.81
C LYS A 43 2.89 3.15 13.79
N GLN A 44 1.93 3.15 14.73
CA GLN A 44 0.81 2.20 14.73
C GLN A 44 -0.09 2.34 13.50
N LYS A 45 -0.47 3.56 13.11
CA LYS A 45 -1.32 3.81 11.93
C LYS A 45 -0.60 3.43 10.63
N ARG A 46 0.70 3.70 10.52
CA ARG A 46 1.54 3.25 9.41
C ARG A 46 1.55 1.72 9.29
N GLN A 47 1.72 1.00 10.39
CA GLN A 47 1.67 -0.47 10.39
C GLN A 47 0.29 -0.99 9.97
N LEU A 48 -0.79 -0.37 10.42
CA LEU A 48 -2.15 -0.72 10.02
C LEU A 48 -2.38 -0.50 8.52
N ALA A 49 -1.91 0.62 7.96
CA ALA A 49 -1.98 0.89 6.52
C ALA A 49 -1.19 -0.15 5.70
N HIS A 50 0.01 -0.52 6.15
CA HIS A 50 0.78 -1.60 5.52
C HIS A 50 0.05 -2.95 5.53
N ARG A 51 -0.64 -3.30 6.62
CA ARG A 51 -1.41 -4.54 6.70
C ARG A 51 -2.65 -4.50 5.81
N ASN A 52 -3.30 -3.34 5.67
CA ASN A 52 -4.51 -3.20 4.85
C ASN A 52 -4.22 -3.32 3.36
N LYS A 53 -3.01 -2.94 2.90
CA LYS A 53 -2.56 -3.14 1.51
C LYS A 53 -2.74 -4.58 1.04
N TRP A 54 -2.45 -5.56 1.91
CA TRP A 54 -2.53 -6.99 1.61
C TRP A 54 -3.94 -7.59 1.75
N LYS A 55 -4.89 -6.83 2.32
CA LYS A 55 -6.29 -7.26 2.45
C LYS A 55 -7.15 -6.85 1.25
N ASN A 56 -6.59 -6.11 0.30
CA ASN A 56 -7.35 -5.66 -0.85
C ASN A 56 -7.72 -6.86 -1.75
N PRO A 57 -9.01 -7.20 -1.89
CA PRO A 57 -9.43 -8.37 -2.66
C PRO A 57 -9.04 -8.27 -4.14
N ALA A 58 -8.90 -7.06 -4.68
CA ALA A 58 -8.44 -6.84 -6.05
C ALA A 58 -6.93 -7.12 -6.20
N VAL A 59 -6.12 -6.88 -5.16
CA VAL A 59 -4.69 -7.25 -5.16
C VAL A 59 -4.55 -8.77 -5.08
N ILE A 60 -5.32 -9.41 -4.19
CA ILE A 60 -5.34 -10.87 -4.04
C ILE A 60 -5.83 -11.52 -5.34
N GLY A 61 -6.92 -11.02 -5.91
CA GLY A 61 -7.51 -11.50 -7.16
C GLY A 61 -6.58 -11.32 -8.37
N GLY A 62 -5.89 -10.18 -8.46
CA GLY A 62 -4.88 -9.97 -9.50
C GLY A 62 -3.73 -10.96 -9.38
N MET A 63 -3.19 -11.15 -8.18
CA MET A 63 -2.11 -12.12 -7.93
C MET A 63 -2.54 -13.55 -8.25
N SER A 64 -3.74 -13.98 -7.86
CA SER A 64 -4.24 -15.32 -8.17
C SER A 64 -4.46 -15.50 -9.67
N CYS A 65 -5.06 -14.53 -10.37
CA CYS A 65 -5.21 -14.58 -11.83
C CYS A 65 -3.86 -14.70 -12.56
N THR A 66 -2.83 -13.96 -12.12
CA THR A 66 -1.48 -14.07 -12.69
C THR A 66 -0.88 -15.46 -12.45
N LEU A 67 -1.06 -16.02 -11.25
CA LEU A 67 -0.53 -17.33 -10.90
C LEU A 67 -1.23 -18.44 -11.72
N PHE A 68 -2.54 -18.37 -11.86
CA PHE A 68 -3.31 -19.28 -12.73
C PHE A 68 -2.89 -19.13 -14.20
N ALA A 69 -2.68 -17.90 -14.69
CA ALA A 69 -2.20 -17.67 -16.05
C ALA A 69 -0.85 -18.36 -16.28
N MET A 70 0.09 -18.23 -15.33
CA MET A 70 1.39 -18.91 -15.41
C MET A 70 1.26 -20.43 -15.41
N VAL A 71 0.41 -21.01 -14.55
CA VAL A 71 0.18 -22.46 -14.52
C VAL A 71 -0.37 -22.96 -15.87
N VAL A 72 -1.34 -22.26 -16.44
CA VAL A 72 -1.91 -22.58 -17.77
C VAL A 72 -0.83 -22.47 -18.85
N TRP A 73 0.04 -21.47 -18.78
CA TRP A 73 1.11 -21.27 -19.74
C TRP A 73 2.20 -22.34 -19.65
N VAL A 74 2.63 -22.69 -18.44
CA VAL A 74 3.63 -23.75 -18.20
C VAL A 74 3.08 -25.12 -18.62
N GLY A 75 1.81 -25.41 -18.29
CA GLY A 75 1.15 -26.65 -18.74
C GLY A 75 1.07 -26.74 -20.26
N ASN A 76 0.77 -25.62 -20.93
CA ASN A 76 0.75 -25.54 -22.40
C ASN A 76 2.15 -25.74 -23.01
N LEU A 77 3.19 -25.16 -22.41
CA LEU A 77 4.58 -25.36 -22.84
C LEU A 77 5.02 -26.83 -22.71
N TRP A 78 4.69 -27.48 -21.59
CA TRP A 78 5.00 -28.90 -21.39
C TRP A 78 4.35 -29.79 -22.47
N TYR A 79 3.07 -29.53 -22.78
CA TYR A 79 2.33 -30.23 -23.82
C TYR A 79 2.93 -30.02 -25.22
N LEU A 80 3.37 -28.79 -25.52
CA LEU A 80 4.09 -28.43 -26.74
C LEU A 80 5.42 -29.19 -26.91
N PHE A 81 6.17 -29.40 -25.82
CA PHE A 81 7.44 -30.14 -25.87
C PHE A 81 7.25 -31.66 -25.94
N SER A 82 6.17 -32.20 -25.34
CA SER A 82 5.93 -33.65 -25.33
C SER A 82 5.29 -34.18 -26.62
N ASP A 83 4.49 -33.37 -27.32
CA ASP A 83 3.70 -33.79 -28.49
C ASP A 83 3.95 -32.86 -29.70
N TYR A 84 5.20 -32.80 -30.15
CA TYR A 84 5.65 -31.95 -31.29
C TYR A 84 4.90 -32.21 -32.62
N SER A 85 4.17 -33.33 -32.73
CA SER A 85 3.45 -33.77 -33.93
C SER A 85 1.97 -33.32 -33.99
N ARG A 86 1.41 -32.72 -32.93
CA ARG A 86 -0.02 -32.33 -32.84
C ARG A 86 -0.24 -30.82 -32.65
N LEU A 87 0.48 -30.00 -33.42
CA LEU A 87 0.42 -28.54 -33.37
C LEU A 87 -0.91 -27.89 -33.82
N SER A 88 -2.00 -28.66 -33.96
CA SER A 88 -3.27 -28.18 -34.49
C SER A 88 -4.32 -28.04 -33.38
N THR A 89 -4.74 -26.79 -33.11
CA THR A 89 -5.94 -26.27 -32.39
C THR A 89 -6.02 -26.16 -30.84
N PRO A 90 -5.62 -27.11 -29.97
CA PRO A 90 -5.68 -26.94 -28.52
C PRO A 90 -4.77 -25.81 -27.99
N ASN A 91 -3.58 -25.64 -28.59
CA ASN A 91 -2.57 -24.69 -28.11
C ASN A 91 -3.03 -23.23 -28.21
N SER A 92 -3.88 -22.90 -29.19
CA SER A 92 -4.45 -21.56 -29.29
C SER A 92 -5.45 -21.29 -28.16
N ILE A 93 -6.28 -22.26 -27.78
CA ILE A 93 -7.29 -22.08 -26.72
C ILE A 93 -6.62 -21.84 -25.37
N PHE A 94 -5.61 -22.62 -25.00
CA PHE A 94 -4.85 -22.40 -23.75
C PHE A 94 -4.14 -21.04 -23.74
N SER A 95 -3.61 -20.61 -24.89
CA SER A 95 -2.99 -19.28 -25.03
C SER A 95 -4.02 -18.16 -24.87
N TYR A 96 -5.23 -18.31 -25.42
CA TYR A 96 -6.33 -17.35 -25.24
C TYR A 96 -6.82 -17.31 -23.78
N ILE A 97 -6.92 -18.46 -23.11
CA ILE A 97 -7.30 -18.53 -21.68
C ILE A 97 -6.25 -17.83 -20.82
N ALA A 98 -4.96 -18.10 -21.04
CA ALA A 98 -3.88 -17.42 -20.33
C ALA A 98 -3.90 -15.91 -20.58
N GLY A 99 -4.11 -15.47 -21.83
CA GLY A 99 -4.27 -14.06 -22.18
C GLY A 99 -5.46 -13.41 -21.47
N GLY A 100 -6.60 -14.09 -21.41
CA GLY A 100 -7.79 -13.63 -20.69
C GLY A 100 -7.55 -13.48 -19.17
N LEU A 101 -6.82 -14.42 -18.56
CA LEU A 101 -6.45 -14.34 -17.14
C LEU A 101 -5.48 -13.19 -16.86
N LEU A 102 -4.53 -12.91 -17.76
CA LEU A 102 -3.64 -11.75 -17.64
C LEU A 102 -4.40 -10.43 -17.78
N LEU A 103 -5.35 -10.34 -18.72
CA LEU A 103 -6.24 -9.18 -18.86
C LEU A 103 -7.10 -8.96 -17.60
N ALA A 104 -7.67 -10.03 -17.04
CA ALA A 104 -8.41 -9.96 -15.78
C ALA A 104 -7.53 -9.50 -14.62
N SER A 105 -6.29 -10.01 -14.53
CA SER A 105 -5.31 -9.58 -13.54
C SER A 105 -4.97 -8.08 -13.67
N LEU A 106 -4.74 -7.61 -14.89
CA LEU A 106 -4.50 -6.19 -15.18
C LEU A 106 -5.66 -5.31 -14.74
N LEU A 107 -6.91 -5.73 -15.00
CA LEU A 107 -8.10 -5.00 -14.56
C LEU A 107 -8.19 -4.94 -13.04
N CYS A 108 -7.98 -6.06 -12.34
CA CYS A 108 -7.95 -6.10 -10.88
C CYS A 108 -6.88 -5.16 -10.29
N LEU A 109 -5.68 -5.17 -10.86
CA LEU A 109 -4.60 -4.28 -10.45
C LEU A 109 -4.91 -2.81 -10.75
N TYR A 110 -5.55 -2.52 -11.88
CA TYR A 110 -5.99 -1.18 -12.24
C TYR A 110 -6.98 -0.60 -11.23
N PHE A 111 -7.98 -1.39 -10.79
CA PHE A 111 -8.91 -0.97 -9.75
C PHE A 111 -8.26 -0.85 -8.36
N ALA A 112 -7.24 -1.66 -8.07
CA ALA A 112 -6.48 -1.57 -6.82
C ALA A 112 -5.51 -0.37 -6.78
N ALA A 113 -5.01 0.08 -7.93
CA ALA A 113 -3.95 1.09 -8.03
C ALA A 113 -4.28 2.42 -7.33
N PRO A 114 -5.49 3.03 -7.47
CA PRO A 114 -5.83 4.26 -6.76
C PRO A 114 -5.80 4.11 -5.24
N GLN A 115 -6.23 2.97 -4.72
CA GLN A 115 -6.22 2.71 -3.28
C GLN A 115 -4.79 2.52 -2.75
N ILE A 116 -3.99 1.71 -3.44
CA ILE A 116 -2.57 1.51 -3.10
C ILE A 116 -1.80 2.83 -3.15
N ARG A 117 -2.10 3.69 -4.14
CA ARG A 117 -1.47 5.01 -4.28
C ARG A 117 -1.80 5.91 -3.09
N ARG A 118 -3.06 5.93 -2.64
CA ARG A 118 -3.47 6.69 -1.44
C ARG A 118 -2.80 6.17 -0.18
N GLU A 119 -2.71 4.85 -0.02
CA GLU A 119 -2.00 4.24 1.12
C GLU A 119 -0.51 4.60 1.12
N LYS A 120 0.14 4.58 -0.04
CA LYS A 120 1.55 4.98 -0.17
C LYS A 120 1.75 6.45 0.23
N ILE A 121 0.93 7.36 -0.31
CA ILE A 121 0.98 8.79 0.05
C ILE A 121 0.80 8.99 1.56
N PHE A 122 -0.13 8.25 2.17
CA PHE A 122 -0.34 8.31 3.61
C PHE A 122 0.88 7.83 4.40
N ILE A 123 1.52 6.73 3.97
CA ILE A 123 2.75 6.22 4.60
C ILE A 123 3.90 7.23 4.48
N ASP A 124 4.07 7.86 3.32
CA ASP A 124 5.10 8.88 3.11
C ASP A 124 4.87 10.09 4.04
N ARG A 125 3.62 10.54 4.17
CA ARG A 125 3.25 11.61 5.13
C ARG A 125 3.51 11.21 6.59
N CYS A 126 3.21 9.97 6.96
CA CYS A 126 3.53 9.44 8.29
C CYS A 126 5.04 9.50 8.57
N ASN A 127 5.88 9.13 7.60
CA ASN A 127 7.34 9.19 7.77
C ASN A 127 7.81 10.63 7.97
N HIS A 128 7.31 11.56 7.14
CA HIS A 128 7.65 12.97 7.27
C HIS A 128 7.29 13.56 8.63
N VAL A 129 6.10 13.23 9.16
CA VAL A 129 5.68 13.66 10.50
C VAL A 129 6.58 13.06 11.59
N ILE A 130 6.99 11.79 11.46
CA ILE A 130 7.92 11.16 12.40
C ILE A 130 9.26 11.90 12.38
N ASP A 131 9.80 12.20 11.20
CA ASP A 131 11.09 12.89 11.05
C ASP A 131 11.04 14.28 11.69
N ILE A 132 9.97 15.05 11.46
CA ILE A 132 9.77 16.37 12.11
C ILE A 132 9.71 16.23 13.63
N CYS A 133 8.93 15.26 14.14
CA CYS A 133 8.82 15.06 15.59
C CYS A 133 10.15 14.64 16.21
N GLU A 134 10.91 13.76 15.54
CA GLU A 134 12.22 13.30 16.00
C GLU A 134 13.25 14.45 15.98
N GLN A 135 13.22 15.32 14.97
CA GLN A 135 14.05 16.54 14.92
C GLN A 135 13.71 17.50 16.08
N LEU A 136 12.44 17.79 16.31
CA LEU A 136 12.01 18.68 17.40
C LEU A 136 12.36 18.14 18.80
N ILE A 137 12.30 16.81 18.98
CA ILE A 137 12.75 16.18 20.24
C ILE A 137 14.26 16.32 20.40
N HIS A 138 15.02 16.17 19.31
CA HIS A 138 16.47 16.32 19.33
C HIS A 138 16.87 17.76 19.68
N GLU A 139 16.32 18.77 18.98
CA GLU A 139 16.59 20.19 19.26
C GLU A 139 16.37 20.51 20.74
N ARG A 140 15.22 20.14 21.31
CA ARG A 140 14.89 20.39 22.73
C ARG A 140 15.71 19.61 23.75
N LYS A 141 16.46 18.59 23.34
CA LYS A 141 17.35 17.84 24.23
C LYS A 141 18.74 18.47 24.33
N TYR A 142 19.10 19.29 23.35
CA TYR A 142 20.44 19.87 23.20
C TYR A 142 20.45 21.41 23.23
N ASP A 143 19.28 22.06 23.28
CA ASP A 143 19.06 23.43 23.76
C ASP A 143 19.00 23.48 25.30
#